data_AF-A0A9Q9MDY2-F1
#
_entry.id   AF-A0A9Q9MDY2-F1
#
_cell.length_a   1.000
_cell.length_b   1.000
_cell.length_c   1.000
_cell.angle_alpha   90.00
_cell.angle_beta   90.00
_cell.angle_gamma   90.00
#
_symmetry.space_group_name_H-M   'P 1'
#
loop_
_entity.id
_entity.type
_entity.pdbx_description
1 polymer ?
#
loop_
_entity_poly.entity_id
_entity_poly.type
_entity_poly.pdbx_seq_one_letter_code
_entity_poly.pdbx_strand_id
1 'polypeptide(L)'
;MTAVPDWMRPPRLEGWLADDLDHLPEAPRHTYFTPDTVLLVVEVVSPESAYRDRTVKLRKYAEAGIAHYWRVEEEQSLPVVHTYELDEPTRLYAPTGVHRGELRVSRPFAVTVDLDALLPVRR
;
A
#
# COMPACT_ATOMS: atom_id res chain seq x y z
N MET A 1 13.50 -17.12 2.98
CA MET A 1 12.09 -16.72 2.82
C MET A 1 11.42 -16.89 4.17
N THR A 2 11.23 -15.81 4.92
CA THR A 2 10.55 -15.85 6.21
C THR A 2 9.07 -16.11 5.94
N ALA A 3 8.48 -17.09 6.60
CA ALA A 3 7.05 -17.37 6.48
C ALA A 3 6.25 -16.14 6.92
N VAL A 4 5.17 -15.83 6.20
CA VAL A 4 4.23 -14.79 6.61
C VAL A 4 3.65 -15.19 7.98
N PRO A 5 3.81 -14.38 9.03
CA PRO A 5 3.28 -14.69 10.36
C PRO A 5 1.76 -14.91 10.32
N ASP A 6 1.25 -15.77 11.18
CA ASP A 6 -0.18 -16.08 11.21
C ASP A 6 -1.05 -14.85 11.50
N TRP A 7 -0.54 -13.87 12.26
CA TRP A 7 -1.22 -12.60 12.51
C TRP A 7 -1.41 -11.74 11.24
N MET A 8 -0.69 -12.02 10.14
CA MET A 8 -0.86 -11.31 8.87
C MET A 8 -1.94 -11.96 7.98
N ARG A 9 -2.49 -13.12 8.39
CA ARG A 9 -3.61 -13.78 7.70
C ARG A 9 -4.94 -13.27 8.26
N PRO A 10 -5.87 -12.78 7.41
CA PRO A 10 -7.14 -12.30 7.89
C PRO A 10 -7.93 -13.43 8.57
N PRO A 11 -8.63 -13.15 9.69
CA PRO A 11 -9.35 -14.18 10.45
C PRO A 11 -10.59 -14.73 9.71
N ARG A 12 -10.96 -14.12 8.57
CA ARG A 12 -12.17 -14.40 7.79
C ARG A 12 -11.95 -14.15 6.30
N LEU A 13 -12.86 -14.70 5.50
CA LEU A 13 -12.82 -14.61 4.03
C LEU A 13 -12.98 -13.16 3.51
N GLU A 14 -13.70 -12.32 4.26
CA GLU A 14 -13.96 -10.91 3.92
C GLU A 14 -12.71 -10.02 4.08
N GLY A 15 -11.63 -10.55 4.66
CA GLY A 15 -10.40 -9.80 4.94
C GLY A 15 -10.32 -9.26 6.37
N TRP A 16 -9.42 -8.29 6.57
CA TRP A 16 -9.27 -7.55 7.82
C TRP A 16 -10.32 -6.44 7.88
N LEU A 17 -11.09 -6.37 8.97
CA LEU A 17 -11.73 -5.11 9.37
C LEU A 17 -10.78 -4.31 10.26
N ALA A 18 -11.03 -3.00 10.36
CA ALA A 18 -10.23 -2.11 11.21
C ALA A 18 -10.14 -2.63 12.65
N ASP A 19 -11.26 -3.08 13.22
CA ASP A 19 -11.35 -3.64 14.58
C ASP A 19 -10.45 -4.89 14.78
N ASP A 20 -10.19 -5.65 13.71
CA ASP A 20 -9.35 -6.85 13.78
C ASP A 20 -7.87 -6.46 14.03
N LEU A 21 -7.44 -5.26 13.59
CA LEU A 21 -6.07 -4.76 13.80
C LEU A 21 -5.81 -4.37 15.26
N ASP A 22 -6.83 -3.90 15.97
CA ASP A 22 -6.74 -3.50 17.39
C ASP A 22 -6.57 -4.71 18.32
N HIS A 23 -6.91 -5.91 17.83
CA HIS A 23 -6.94 -7.15 18.60
C HIS A 23 -5.91 -8.18 18.14
N LEU A 24 -4.93 -7.79 17.30
CA LEU A 24 -3.89 -8.68 16.80
C LEU A 24 -3.11 -9.35 17.96
N PRO A 25 -3.24 -10.67 18.17
CA PRO A 25 -2.44 -11.37 19.16
C PRO A 25 -0.98 -11.38 18.72
N GLU A 26 -0.06 -11.19 19.66
CA GLU A 26 1.40 -11.13 19.43
C GLU A 26 1.95 -9.92 18.66
N ALA A 27 1.09 -9.04 18.12
CA ALA A 27 1.56 -7.76 17.62
C ALA A 27 2.01 -6.90 18.82
N PRO A 28 3.29 -6.53 18.91
CA PRO A 28 3.72 -5.71 20.03
C PRO A 28 2.96 -4.38 19.99
N ARG A 29 2.52 -3.91 21.16
CA ARG A 29 1.79 -2.64 21.26
C ARG A 29 2.69 -1.50 20.79
N HIS A 30 2.48 -1.04 19.58
CA HIS A 30 3.13 0.12 19.01
C HIS A 30 2.08 1.07 18.47
N THR A 31 2.23 2.36 18.76
CA THR A 31 1.37 3.42 18.21
C THR A 31 1.94 3.98 16.90
N TYR A 32 3.14 3.53 16.50
CA TYR A 32 3.82 3.94 15.27
C TYR A 32 4.83 2.87 14.81
N PHE A 33 5.17 2.90 13.52
CA PHE A 33 6.29 2.16 12.94
C PHE A 33 7.37 3.15 12.52
N THR A 34 8.65 2.77 12.67
CA THR A 34 9.76 3.56 12.13
C THR A 34 9.89 3.32 10.63
N PRO A 35 10.30 4.31 9.82
CA PRO A 35 10.36 4.16 8.36
C PRO A 35 11.17 2.95 7.87
N ASP A 36 12.25 2.59 8.56
CA ASP A 36 13.11 1.44 8.25
C ASP A 36 12.42 0.08 8.42
N THR A 37 11.31 0.03 9.15
CA THR A 37 10.48 -1.19 9.31
C THR A 37 9.31 -1.25 8.33
N VAL A 38 9.08 -0.18 7.55
CA VAL A 38 8.00 -0.11 6.56
C VAL A 38 8.54 -0.49 5.19
N LEU A 39 8.10 -1.64 4.67
CA LEU A 39 8.51 -2.11 3.34
C LEU A 39 7.75 -1.41 2.20
N LEU A 40 6.48 -1.08 2.42
CA LEU A 40 5.58 -0.51 1.44
C LEU A 40 4.59 0.43 2.11
N VAL A 41 4.39 1.61 1.53
CA VAL A 41 3.26 2.49 1.83
C VAL A 41 2.26 2.41 0.67
N VAL A 42 0.98 2.22 0.98
CA VAL A 42 -0.11 2.28 0.00
C VAL A 42 -1.06 3.41 0.39
N GLU A 43 -1.24 4.38 -0.48
CA GLU A 43 -2.12 5.53 -0.28
C GLU A 43 -3.32 5.46 -1.23
N VAL A 44 -4.53 5.43 -0.67
CA VAL A 44 -5.77 5.51 -1.45
C VAL A 44 -6.19 6.97 -1.53
N VAL A 45 -6.13 7.53 -2.73
CA VAL A 45 -6.39 8.94 -2.97
C VAL A 45 -7.89 9.21 -2.86
N SER A 46 -8.23 10.20 -2.05
CA SER A 46 -9.56 10.80 -1.97
C SER A 46 -9.52 12.25 -2.47
N PRO A 47 -10.68 12.88 -2.75
CA PRO A 47 -10.72 14.30 -3.12
C PRO A 47 -10.01 15.22 -2.11
N GLU A 48 -10.07 14.91 -0.81
CA GLU A 48 -9.43 15.71 0.25
C GLU A 48 -7.91 15.47 0.33
N SER A 49 -7.46 14.25 0.04
CA SER A 49 -6.04 13.88 0.16
C SER A 49 -5.25 14.05 -1.14
N ALA A 50 -5.90 14.27 -2.28
CA ALA A 50 -5.30 14.35 -3.61
C ALA A 50 -4.03 15.21 -3.68
N TYR A 51 -4.05 16.44 -3.17
CA TYR A 51 -2.86 17.29 -3.20
C TYR A 51 -1.72 16.69 -2.36
N ARG A 52 -2.02 16.22 -1.14
CA ARG A 52 -1.03 15.63 -0.23
C ARG A 52 -0.43 14.35 -0.81
N ASP A 53 -1.24 13.45 -1.35
CA ASP A 53 -0.80 12.14 -1.84
C ASP A 53 -0.05 12.25 -3.18
N ARG A 54 -0.39 13.24 -4.01
CA ARG A 54 0.28 13.48 -5.30
C ARG A 54 1.58 14.27 -5.18
N THR A 55 1.80 14.99 -4.07
CA THR A 55 2.96 15.89 -3.94
C THR A 55 3.71 15.73 -2.62
N VAL A 56 3.06 15.99 -1.48
CA VAL A 56 3.72 16.13 -0.18
C VAL A 56 4.17 14.77 0.38
N LYS A 57 3.28 13.79 0.43
CA LYS A 57 3.56 12.48 1.04
C LYS A 57 4.65 11.73 0.28
N LEU A 58 4.63 11.81 -1.04
CA LEU A 58 5.62 11.19 -1.91
C LEU A 58 7.05 11.66 -1.56
N ARG A 59 7.24 12.97 -1.32
CA ARG A 59 8.53 13.51 -0.85
C ARG A 59 8.86 13.09 0.58
N LYS A 60 7.90 13.19 1.50
CA LYS A 60 8.11 12.84 2.92
C LYS A 60 8.54 11.39 3.11
N TYR A 61 7.92 10.45 2.40
CA TYR A 61 8.28 9.04 2.51
C TYR A 61 9.62 8.71 1.83
N ALA A 62 9.95 9.38 0.72
CA ALA A 62 11.26 9.25 0.10
C ALA A 62 12.38 9.80 1.01
N GLU A 63 12.16 10.97 1.62
CA GLU A 63 13.04 11.55 2.63
C GLU A 63 13.20 10.66 3.87
N ALA A 64 12.16 9.91 4.22
CA ALA A 64 12.20 8.92 5.30
C ALA A 64 12.90 7.60 4.90
N GLY A 65 13.14 7.37 3.60
CA GLY A 65 13.85 6.20 3.09
C GLY A 65 13.00 4.95 2.91
N ILE A 66 11.67 5.08 2.83
CA ILE A 66 10.80 3.94 2.53
C ILE A 66 11.01 3.53 1.07
N ALA A 67 11.26 2.23 0.83
CA ALA A 67 11.68 1.76 -0.48
C ALA A 67 10.56 1.75 -1.52
N HIS A 68 9.32 1.46 -1.12
CA HIS A 68 8.19 1.30 -2.03
C HIS A 68 7.01 2.19 -1.64
N TYR A 69 6.41 2.82 -2.64
CA TYR A 69 5.23 3.65 -2.48
C TYR A 69 4.23 3.36 -3.59
N TRP A 70 2.99 3.03 -3.23
CA TRP A 70 1.89 2.85 -4.17
C TRP A 70 0.83 3.92 -3.94
N ARG A 71 0.34 4.48 -5.03
CA ARG A 71 -0.78 5.43 -5.02
C ARG A 71 -1.95 4.85 -5.80
N VAL A 72 -3.05 4.61 -5.10
CA VAL A 72 -4.31 4.14 -5.68
C VAL A 72 -5.17 5.35 -6.01
N GLU A 73 -5.48 5.53 -7.28
CA GLU A 73 -6.31 6.61 -7.82
C GLU A 73 -7.61 6.02 -8.38
N GLU A 74 -8.63 6.87 -8.54
CA GLU A 74 -9.82 6.53 -9.34
C GLU A 74 -9.67 7.13 -10.74
N GLU A 75 -9.75 6.29 -11.78
CA GLU A 75 -9.88 6.71 -13.17
C GLU A 75 -11.13 6.07 -13.77
N GLN A 76 -12.06 6.88 -14.29
CA GLN A 76 -13.31 6.38 -14.89
C GLN A 76 -14.09 5.42 -13.99
N SER A 77 -14.14 5.72 -12.68
CA SER A 77 -14.78 4.90 -11.65
C SER A 77 -14.15 3.51 -11.45
N LEU A 78 -12.91 3.31 -11.90
CA LEU A 78 -12.11 2.11 -11.67
C LEU A 78 -10.84 2.45 -10.89
N PRO A 79 -10.39 1.55 -9.99
CA PRO A 79 -9.14 1.73 -9.27
C PRO A 79 -7.93 1.54 -10.19
N VAL A 80 -6.97 2.46 -10.09
CA VAL A 80 -5.70 2.43 -10.81
C VAL A 80 -4.57 2.57 -9.81
N VAL A 81 -3.60 1.65 -9.86
CA VAL A 81 -2.45 1.66 -8.94
C VAL A 81 -1.21 2.16 -9.67
N HIS A 82 -0.66 3.28 -9.21
CA HIS A 82 0.66 3.76 -9.60
C HIS A 82 1.69 3.23 -8.61
N THR A 83 2.68 2.50 -9.10
CA THR A 83 3.75 1.91 -8.28
C THR A 83 5.05 2.70 -8.45
N TYR A 84 5.78 2.86 -7.35
CA TYR A 84 7.03 3.59 -7.31
C TYR A 84 8.09 2.87 -6.45
N GLU A 85 9.35 3.02 -6.84
CA GLU A 85 10.53 2.59 -6.08
C GLU A 85 11.41 3.79 -5.77
N LEU A 86 11.97 3.84 -4.56
CA LEU A 86 12.88 4.89 -4.14
C LEU A 86 14.20 4.74 -4.91
N ASP A 87 14.58 5.80 -5.63
CA ASP A 87 15.92 5.96 -6.16
C ASP A 87 16.81 6.51 -5.05
N GLU A 88 17.63 5.66 -4.43
CA GLU A 88 18.49 6.05 -3.29
C GLU A 88 19.39 7.25 -3.58
N PRO A 89 20.05 7.35 -4.76
CA PRO A 89 20.92 8.50 -5.07
C PRO A 89 20.19 9.84 -5.11
N THR A 90 18.99 9.90 -5.71
CA THR A 90 18.25 11.16 -5.82
C THR A 90 17.29 11.41 -4.65
N ARG A 91 16.99 10.38 -3.84
CA ARG A 91 15.94 10.40 -2.81
C ARG A 91 14.58 10.79 -3.38
N LEU A 92 14.32 10.39 -4.62
CA LEU A 92 13.04 10.57 -5.30
C LEU A 92 12.46 9.21 -5.66
N TYR A 93 11.14 9.14 -5.71
CA TYR A 93 10.46 7.95 -6.21
C TYR A 93 10.47 7.92 -7.74
N ALA A 94 11.00 6.86 -8.31
CA ALA A 94 10.90 6.54 -9.73
C ALA A 94 9.64 5.69 -9.98
N PRO A 95 8.82 6.01 -11.00
CA PRO A 95 7.65 5.20 -11.34
C PRO A 95 8.08 3.84 -11.88
N THR A 96 7.47 2.77 -11.38
CA THR A 96 7.73 1.40 -11.82
C THR A 96 6.55 0.78 -12.58
N GLY A 97 5.36 1.35 -12.48
CA GLY A 97 4.20 0.87 -13.23
C GLY A 97 2.92 1.66 -12.98
N VAL A 98 1.94 1.43 -13.87
CA VAL A 98 0.55 1.86 -13.73
C VAL A 98 -0.32 0.66 -14.07
N HIS A 99 -1.13 0.21 -13.11
CA HIS A 99 -1.85 -1.05 -13.18
C HIS A 99 -3.37 -0.80 -13.17
N ARG A 100 -4.08 -1.53 -14.03
CA ARG A 100 -5.55 -1.49 -14.21
C ARG A 100 -6.05 -2.94 -14.34
N GLY A 101 -7.20 -3.26 -13.74
CA GLY A 101 -7.76 -4.62 -13.72
C GLY A 101 -6.98 -5.59 -12.83
N GLU A 102 -5.69 -5.82 -13.10
CA GLU A 102 -4.81 -6.64 -12.25
C GLU A 102 -3.52 -5.89 -11.90
N LEU A 103 -3.15 -5.91 -10.63
CA LEU A 103 -1.81 -5.57 -10.15
C LEU A 103 -1.03 -6.87 -9.94
N ARG A 104 0.11 -7.01 -10.60
CA ARG A 104 1.03 -8.14 -10.39
C ARG A 104 2.46 -7.64 -10.31
N VAL A 105 3.08 -7.80 -9.14
CA VAL A 105 4.42 -7.30 -8.83
C VAL A 105 5.20 -8.33 -8.02
N SER A 106 6.53 -8.29 -8.12
CA SER A 106 7.43 -9.16 -7.35
C SER A 106 8.12 -8.44 -6.20
N ARG A 107 8.00 -7.11 -6.13
CA ARG A 107 8.64 -6.25 -5.13
C ARG A 107 7.60 -5.38 -4.40
N PRO A 108 7.79 -5.11 -3.09
CA PRO A 108 8.84 -5.66 -2.22
C PRO A 108 8.71 -7.17 -1.98
N PHE A 109 7.55 -7.74 -2.26
CA PHE A 109 7.27 -9.16 -2.27
C PHE A 109 6.26 -9.47 -3.37
N ALA A 110 6.14 -10.76 -3.72
CA ALA A 110 5.19 -11.20 -4.74
C ALA A 110 3.76 -10.92 -4.28
N VAL A 111 3.05 -10.07 -5.02
CA VAL A 111 1.65 -9.72 -4.78
C VAL A 111 0.88 -9.77 -6.09
N THR A 112 -0.32 -10.32 -6.06
CA THR A 112 -1.31 -10.22 -7.13
C THR A 112 -2.62 -9.74 -6.52
N VAL A 113 -3.17 -8.66 -7.07
CA VAL A 113 -4.47 -8.09 -6.64
C VAL A 113 -5.33 -7.91 -7.88
N ASP A 114 -6.54 -8.47 -7.84
CA ASP A 114 -7.62 -8.10 -8.76
C ASP A 114 -8.15 -6.73 -8.30
N LEU A 115 -7.89 -5.71 -9.11
CA LEU A 115 -8.26 -4.33 -8.83
C LEU A 115 -9.76 -4.12 -9.04
N ASP A 116 -10.38 -4.82 -9.98
CA ASP A 116 -11.82 -4.69 -10.25
C ASP A 116 -12.64 -5.26 -9.08
N ALA A 117 -12.11 -6.28 -8.40
CA ALA A 117 -12.70 -6.85 -7.19
C ALA A 117 -12.59 -5.96 -5.93
N LEU A 118 -11.87 -4.83 -5.98
CA LEU A 118 -11.81 -3.88 -4.86
C LEU A 118 -13.08 -3.04 -4.74
N LEU A 119 -13.87 -2.95 -5.81
CA LEU A 119 -15.13 -2.23 -5.79
C LEU A 119 -16.24 -3.12 -5.20
N PRO A 120 -17.17 -2.54 -4.42
CA PRO A 120 -18.30 -3.30 -3.92
C PRO A 120 -19.11 -3.87 -5.09
N VAL A 121 -19.51 -5.14 -4.96
CA VAL A 121 -20.43 -5.78 -5.91
C VAL A 121 -21.73 -4.98 -5.91
N ARG A 122 -22.02 -4.27 -7.01
CA ARG A 122 -23.30 -3.56 -7.18
C ARG A 122 -24.43 -4.59 -7.12
N ARG A 123 -25.23 -4.53 -6.05
CA ARG A 123 -26.52 -5.23 -5.95
C ARG A 123 -27.61 -4.44 -6.67
#